data_AF-A0A7K3XFW9-F1
#
_entry.id   AF-A0A7K3XFW9-F1
#
_cell.length_a   1.000
_cell.length_b   1.000
_cell.length_c   1.000
_cell.angle_alpha   90.00
_cell.angle_beta   90.00
_cell.angle_gamma   90.00
#
_symmetry.space_group_name_H-M   'P 1'
#
loop_
_entity.id
_entity.type
_entity.pdbx_description
1 polymer ?
#
loop_
_entity_poly.entity_id
_entity_poly.type
_entity_poly.pdbx_seq_one_letter_code
_entity_poly.pdbx_strand_id
1 'polypeptide(L)' 'MFSGVITPAALERLSVIHQKQLWNYLHGRSKPGKTQIEKIEKALQKLGAELISIAL' A
#
# COMPACT_ATOMS: atom_id res chain seq x y z
N MET A 1 9.53 -8.63 -2.05
CA MET A 1 10.57 -7.66 -1.63
C MET A 1 9.91 -6.28 -1.51
N PHE A 2 9.25 -6.00 -0.38
CA PHE A 2 8.65 -4.69 -0.02
C PHE A 2 8.58 -4.48 1.51
N SER A 3 8.79 -5.54 2.32
CA SER A 3 8.70 -5.49 3.79
C SER A 3 9.66 -4.52 4.49
N GLY A 4 10.70 -4.01 3.82
CA GLY A 4 11.66 -3.08 4.42
C GLY A 4 11.27 -1.60 4.28
N VAL A 5 10.33 -1.25 3.40
CA VAL A 5 10.00 0.14 3.07
C VAL A 5 8.63 0.54 3.58
N ILE A 6 7.63 -0.34 3.43
CA ILE A 6 6.26 -0.09 3.89
C ILE A 6 5.75 -1.36 4.58
N THR A 7 5.38 -1.23 5.85
CA THR A 7 4.79 -2.35 6.61
C THR A 7 3.32 -2.56 6.18
N PRO A 8 2.78 -3.78 6.29
CA PRO A 8 1.36 -4.04 6.00
C PRO A 8 0.40 -3.14 6.79
N ALA A 9 0.76 -2.78 8.04
CA ALA A 9 -0.02 -1.87 8.87
C ALA A 9 0.04 -0.42 8.37
N ALA A 10 1.18 0.05 7.86
CA ALA A 10 1.29 1.36 7.23
C ALA A 10 0.46 1.41 5.94
N LEU A 11 0.53 0.37 5.12
CA LEU A 11 -0.23 0.29 3.88
C LEU A 11 -1.74 0.19 4.14
N GLU A 12 -2.17 -0.50 5.20
CA GLU A 12 -3.58 -0.52 5.63
C GLU A 12 -4.09 0.89 5.96
N ARG A 13 -3.31 1.68 6.70
CA ARG A 13 -3.66 3.07 7.01
C ARG A 13 -3.75 3.95 5.76
N LEU A 14 -2.88 3.73 4.78
CA LEU A 14 -2.83 4.54 3.56
C LEU A 14 -3.90 4.13 2.53
N SER A 15 -4.13 2.83 2.32
CA SER A 15 -5.00 2.30 1.27
C SER A 15 -6.37 1.84 1.74
N VAL A 16 -6.61 1.79 3.06
CA VAL A 16 -7.84 1.25 3.69
C VAL A 16 -8.10 -0.20 3.27
N ILE A 17 -7.03 -0.95 2.99
CA ILE A 17 -7.10 -2.40 2.69
C ILE A 17 -6.68 -3.13 3.94
N HIS A 18 -7.52 -4.07 4.38
CA HIS A 18 -7.29 -4.85 5.59
C HIS A 18 -5.91 -5.55 5.57
N GLN A 19 -5.17 -5.47 6.67
CA GLN A 19 -3.80 -6.00 6.77
C GLN A 19 -3.67 -7.46 6.30
N LYS A 20 -4.63 -8.32 6.67
CA LYS A 20 -4.70 -9.73 6.22
C LYS A 20 -4.74 -9.88 4.68
N GLN A 21 -5.46 -9.01 3.98
CA GLN A 21 -5.52 -9.03 2.51
C GLN A 21 -4.17 -8.63 1.92
N LEU A 22 -3.56 -7.57 2.45
CA LEU A 22 -2.21 -7.14 2.06
C LEU A 22 -1.17 -8.24 2.30
N TRP A 23 -1.27 -8.95 3.43
CA TRP A 23 -0.38 -10.06 3.76
C TRP A 23 -0.49 -11.19 2.74
N ASN A 24 -1.71 -11.52 2.30
CA ASN A 24 -1.94 -12.51 1.25
C ASN A 24 -1.37 -12.07 -0.10
N TYR A 25 -1.51 -10.79 -0.48
CA TYR A 25 -0.94 -10.26 -1.72
C TYR A 25 0.59 -10.29 -1.71
N LEU A 26 1.21 -9.88 -0.59
CA LEU A 26 2.66 -9.84 -0.43
C LEU A 26 3.31 -11.24 -0.49
N HIS A 27 2.60 -12.26 -0.02
CA HIS A 27 3.05 -13.65 -0.05
C HIS A 27 2.55 -14.43 -1.28
N GLY A 28 1.92 -13.75 -2.25
CA GLY A 28 1.41 -14.37 -3.47
C GLY A 28 0.27 -15.37 -3.26
N ARG A 29 -0.36 -15.41 -2.08
CA ARG A 29 -1.48 -16.31 -1.76
C ARG A 29 -2.77 -15.91 -2.46
N SER A 30 -2.92 -14.63 -2.80
CA SER A 30 -4.05 -14.13 -3.58
C SER A 30 -3.61 -12.96 -4.45
N LYS A 31 -4.35 -12.70 -5.52
CA LYS A 31 -4.15 -11.53 -6.38
C LYS A 31 -5.18 -10.46 -6.03
N PRO A 32 -4.78 -9.20 -5.85
CA PRO A 32 -5.72 -8.10 -5.65
C PRO A 32 -6.58 -7.90 -6.91
N GLY A 33 -7.86 -7.60 -6.72
CA GLY A 33 -8.75 -7.19 -7.80
C GLY A 33 -8.43 -5.76 -8.28
N LYS A 34 -8.98 -5.34 -9.43
CA LYS A 34 -8.75 -4.00 -10.01
C LYS A 34 -8.94 -2.87 -8.99
N THR A 35 -10.04 -2.87 -8.24
CA THR A 35 -10.32 -1.84 -7.23
C THR A 35 -9.29 -1.80 -6.10
N GLN A 36 -8.71 -2.95 -5.72
CA GLN A 36 -7.66 -3.01 -4.69
C GLN A 36 -6.34 -2.50 -5.24
N ILE A 37 -6.03 -2.79 -6.50
CA ILE A 37 -4.87 -2.24 -7.20
C ILE A 37 -4.96 -0.71 -7.21
N GLU A 38 -6.10 -0.15 -7.65
CA GLU A 38 -6.32 1.30 -7.67
C GLU A 38 -6.17 1.96 -6.28
N LYS A 39 -6.65 1.29 -5.22
CA LYS A 39 -6.48 1.76 -3.84
C LYS A 39 -5.02 1.79 -3.41
N ILE A 40 -4.25 0.76 -3.75
CA ILE A 40 -2.81 0.69 -3.46
C ILE A 40 -2.07 1.79 -4.23
N GLU A 41 -2.36 1.98 -5.52
CA GLU A 41 -1.73 3.01 -6.34
C GLU A 41 -2.01 4.41 -5.80
N LYS A 42 -3.27 4.73 -5.49
CA LYS A 42 -3.63 6.03 -4.91
C LYS A 42 -2.97 6.28 -3.56
N ALA A 43 -2.89 5.26 -2.71
CA ALA A 43 -2.22 5.33 -1.42
C ALA A 43 -0.73 5.67 -1.57
N LEU A 44 -0.04 5.03 -2.52
CA LEU A 44 1.38 5.27 -2.80
C LEU A 44 1.61 6.65 -3.45
N GLN A 45 0.75 7.06 -4.39
CA GLN A 45 0.82 8.41 -4.97
C GLN A 45 0.64 9.49 -3.91
N LYS A 46 -0.34 9.33 -3.01
CA LYS A 46 -0.58 10.28 -1.92
C LYS A 46 0.63 10.36 -0.99
N LEU A 47 1.18 9.22 -0.58
CA LEU A 47 2.39 9.18 0.24
C LEU A 47 3.56 9.89 -0.46
N GLY A 48 3.78 9.64 -1.75
CA GLY A 48 4.82 10.32 -2.53
C GLY A 48 4.64 11.83 -2.58
N ALA A 49 3.40 12.30 -2.80
CA ALA A 49 3.09 13.73 -2.80
C ALA A 49 3.32 14.38 -1.43
N GLU A 50 2.93 13.71 -0.34
CA GLU A 50 3.18 14.17 1.04
C GLU A 50 4.68 14.26 1.34
N LEU A 51 5.47 13.26 0.94
CA LEU A 51 6.92 13.26 1.15
C LEU A 51 7.62 14.38 0.36
N ILE A 52 7.22 14.60 -0.90
CA ILE A 52 7.78 15.70 -1.72
C ILE A 52 7.44 17.06 -1.10
N SER A 53 6.24 17.23 -0.56
CA SER A 53 5.81 18.48 0.07
C SER A 53 6.61 18.85 1.33
N ILE A 54 7.28 17.88 1.97
CA ILE A 54 8.11 18.11 3.16
C ILE A 54 9.57 18.43 2.77
N ALA A 55 9.99 18.04 1.57
CA ALA A 55 11.35 18.25 1.08
C ALA A 55 11.57 19.59 0.35
N LEU A 56 10.50 20.38 0.18
CA LEU A 56 10.50 21.70 -0.47
C LEU A 56 10.50 22.83 0.58
#